data_AF-A0A0Q8MZQ2-F1
#
_entry.id   AF-A0A0Q8MZQ2-F1
#
_cell.length_a   1.000
_cell.length_b   1.000
_cell.length_c   1.000
_cell.angle_alpha   90.00
_cell.angle_beta   90.00
_cell.angle_gamma   90.00
#
_symmetry.space_group_name_H-M   'P 1'
#
loop_
_entity.id
_entity.type
_entity.pdbx_description
1 polymer ?
#
loop_
_entity_poly.entity_id
_entity_poly.type
_entity_poly.pdbx_seq_one_letter_code
_entity_poly.pdbx_strand_id
1 'polypeptide(L)'
;MWFKRRGDTFDFYIINLKMYRVSQIIVSLLLIISLFSCSQDENNKENTEKVSISKKWIVQNSTEFESVEFDENGNYIIIKNGNSKFSKKNAEIIVFGTYEVLDTDILLLSNFGSMKVDDSDPNNITFSIKYEGSDTYTYQLKVTKAAEFTSTPKTDLLCDNTWKRIKKEEIKDTVSLVNFSKAGTCFTNFSITSQSSMEFGKWQWKDASETKIIITQMKYPLWVLDKDGEVEFEISSLSSTKLEMKEVFDGKTYDVAFDVFK
;
A
#
# COMPACT_ATOMS: atom_id res chain seq x y z
N MET A 1 10.81 87.83 -47.95
CA MET A 1 10.19 88.81 -47.03
C MET A 1 8.98 88.10 -46.42
N TRP A 2 8.82 87.81 -45.13
CA TRP A 2 9.37 88.33 -43.88
C TRP A 2 9.53 87.18 -42.88
N PHE A 3 10.52 87.29 -42.00
CA PHE A 3 10.70 86.48 -40.79
C PHE A 3 9.67 86.87 -39.73
N LYS A 4 9.14 85.90 -38.96
CA LYS A 4 8.87 86.12 -37.53
C LYS A 4 8.93 84.80 -36.73
N ARG A 5 9.39 84.96 -35.49
CA ARG A 5 10.00 84.02 -34.54
C ARG A 5 9.01 83.43 -33.53
N ARG A 6 9.42 82.25 -33.01
CA ARG A 6 9.35 81.71 -31.63
C ARG A 6 8.01 81.21 -31.06
N GLY A 7 8.13 80.05 -30.40
CA GLY A 7 7.41 79.72 -29.18
C GLY A 7 6.77 78.33 -29.24
N ASP A 8 7.05 77.49 -28.25
CA ASP A 8 6.12 76.44 -27.76
C ASP A 8 6.18 75.03 -28.38
N THR A 9 7.38 74.50 -28.65
CA THR A 9 7.54 73.06 -28.96
C THR A 9 8.43 72.30 -27.97
N PHE A 10 8.66 72.83 -26.76
CA PHE A 10 9.53 72.16 -25.79
C PHE A 10 8.85 71.64 -24.51
N ASP A 11 7.58 71.99 -24.24
CA ASP A 11 6.89 71.54 -23.02
C ASP A 11 5.99 70.30 -23.20
N PHE A 12 5.70 69.86 -24.43
CA PHE A 12 4.82 68.70 -24.66
C PHE A 12 5.52 67.34 -24.52
N TYR A 13 6.85 67.30 -24.62
CA TYR A 13 7.62 66.04 -24.58
C TYR A 13 8.03 65.61 -23.16
N ILE A 14 8.17 66.56 -22.22
CA ILE A 14 8.56 66.24 -20.83
C ILE A 14 7.36 65.77 -19.99
N ILE A 15 6.14 66.18 -20.33
CA ILE A 15 4.91 65.75 -19.64
C ILE A 15 4.55 64.29 -20.00
N ASN A 16 4.71 63.90 -21.27
CA ASN A 16 4.39 62.54 -21.72
C ASN A 16 5.39 61.46 -21.26
N LEU A 17 6.66 61.82 -21.00
CA LEU A 17 7.66 60.88 -20.48
C LEU A 17 7.52 60.60 -18.96
N LYS A 18 6.93 61.52 -18.19
CA LYS A 18 6.57 61.27 -16.78
C LYS A 18 5.26 60.48 -16.64
N MET A 19 4.28 60.68 -17.51
CA MET A 19 3.02 59.91 -17.47
C MET A 19 3.17 58.44 -17.86
N TYR A 20 4.10 58.11 -18.78
CA TYR A 20 4.31 56.72 -19.21
C TYR A 20 5.06 55.85 -18.18
N ARG A 21 5.86 56.45 -17.28
CA ARG A 21 6.53 55.69 -16.19
C ARG A 21 5.70 55.56 -14.92
N VAL A 22 4.69 56.39 -14.71
CA VAL A 22 3.79 56.28 -13.54
C VAL A 22 2.61 55.34 -13.84
N SER A 23 2.14 55.28 -15.09
CA SER A 23 1.02 54.41 -15.48
C SER A 23 1.37 52.90 -15.47
N GLN A 24 2.64 52.52 -15.66
CA GLN A 24 3.08 51.11 -15.55
C GLN A 24 3.31 50.64 -14.11
N ILE A 25 3.50 51.55 -13.15
CA ILE A 25 3.65 51.21 -11.73
C ILE A 25 2.28 50.99 -11.07
N ILE A 26 1.24 51.71 -11.52
CA ILE A 26 -0.13 51.59 -10.95
C ILE A 26 -0.83 50.30 -11.40
N VAL A 27 -0.61 49.84 -12.64
CA VAL A 27 -1.17 48.56 -13.13
C VAL A 27 -0.48 47.36 -12.47
N SER A 28 0.79 47.49 -12.08
CA SER A 28 1.54 46.44 -11.40
C SER A 28 1.25 46.34 -9.90
N LEU A 29 0.79 47.43 -9.25
CA LEU A 29 0.37 47.42 -7.83
C LEU A 29 -1.07 46.91 -7.62
N LEU A 30 -1.94 46.97 -8.63
CA LEU A 30 -3.32 46.49 -8.57
C LEU A 30 -3.47 44.97 -8.74
N LEU A 31 -2.43 44.27 -9.20
CA LEU A 31 -2.40 42.80 -9.30
C LEU A 31 -1.89 42.08 -8.03
N ILE A 32 -1.38 42.83 -7.05
CA ILE A 32 -0.81 42.24 -5.81
C ILE A 32 -1.84 42.22 -4.67
N ILE A 33 -2.93 42.98 -4.76
CA ILE A 33 -3.97 43.04 -3.72
C ILE A 33 -5.07 41.97 -3.93
N SER A 34 -5.10 41.29 -5.07
CA SER A 34 -6.03 40.16 -5.32
C SER A 34 -5.57 38.81 -4.76
N LEU A 35 -4.48 38.76 -3.98
CA LEU A 35 -3.98 37.52 -3.34
C LEU A 35 -4.06 37.52 -1.80
N PHE A 36 -4.72 38.51 -1.18
CA PHE A 36 -4.98 38.54 0.27
C PHE A 36 -6.47 38.70 0.61
N SER A 37 -7.33 37.97 -0.10
CA SER A 37 -8.68 37.67 0.37
C SER A 37 -8.88 36.15 0.41
N CYS A 38 -8.05 35.49 1.22
CA CYS A 38 -8.52 34.31 1.92
C CYS A 38 -9.36 34.86 3.07
N SER A 39 -10.68 34.72 3.00
CA SER A 39 -11.49 34.75 4.20
C SER A 39 -10.83 33.81 5.20
N GLN A 40 -10.54 34.32 6.40
CA GLN A 40 -10.41 33.44 7.55
C GLN A 40 -11.80 32.87 7.82
N ASP A 41 -12.17 31.88 7.02
CA ASP A 41 -13.06 30.84 7.49
C ASP A 41 -12.17 29.96 8.39
N GLU A 42 -12.23 30.24 9.69
CA GLU A 42 -11.84 29.30 10.73
C GLU A 42 -12.79 28.08 10.67
N ASN A 43 -12.70 27.32 9.59
CA ASN A 43 -13.03 25.92 9.64
C ASN A 43 -11.71 25.22 9.91
N ASN A 44 -11.51 24.85 11.17
CA ASN A 44 -10.73 23.67 11.53
C ASN A 44 -11.21 22.52 10.65
N LYS A 45 -10.64 22.38 9.44
CA LYS A 45 -10.51 21.09 8.81
C LYS A 45 -9.53 20.35 9.69
N GLU A 46 -10.08 19.72 10.71
CA GLU A 46 -9.52 18.51 11.29
C GLU A 46 -9.10 17.67 10.08
N ASN A 47 -7.81 17.64 9.81
CA ASN A 47 -7.26 16.87 8.72
C ASN A 47 -7.31 15.44 9.24
N THR A 48 -8.50 14.83 9.18
CA THR A 48 -8.71 13.44 9.56
C THR A 48 -7.89 12.64 8.55
N GLU A 49 -6.69 12.28 8.95
CA GLU A 49 -5.76 11.51 8.15
C GLU A 49 -6.47 10.19 7.80
N LYS A 50 -6.83 10.02 6.52
CA LYS A 50 -7.56 8.84 6.05
C LYS A 50 -6.75 7.61 6.41
N VAL A 51 -7.36 6.67 7.11
CA VAL A 51 -6.66 5.46 7.52
C VAL A 51 -6.38 4.63 6.27
N SER A 52 -5.10 4.37 5.99
CA SER A 52 -4.74 3.47 4.89
C SER A 52 -5.37 2.10 5.10
N ILE A 53 -6.12 1.62 4.10
CA ILE A 53 -6.78 0.31 4.12
C ILE A 53 -5.76 -0.84 4.05
N SER A 54 -4.55 -0.56 3.54
CA SER A 54 -3.43 -1.49 3.39
C SER A 54 -2.84 -1.89 4.75
N LYS A 55 -3.60 -2.71 5.47
CA LYS A 55 -3.35 -3.19 6.82
C LYS A 55 -4.05 -4.54 6.99
N LYS A 56 -3.70 -5.24 8.06
CA LYS A 56 -4.49 -6.37 8.57
C LYS A 56 -5.56 -5.85 9.55
N TRP A 57 -6.77 -6.35 9.39
CA TRP A 57 -7.97 -5.99 10.11
C TRP A 57 -8.57 -7.23 10.75
N ILE A 58 -8.76 -7.21 12.06
CA ILE A 58 -9.36 -8.31 12.83
C ILE A 58 -10.86 -8.07 12.94
N VAL A 59 -11.65 -9.05 12.51
CA VAL A 59 -13.12 -8.97 12.52
C VAL A 59 -13.65 -9.30 13.91
N GLN A 60 -14.43 -8.39 14.48
CA GLN A 60 -14.88 -8.49 15.88
C GLN A 60 -16.28 -9.14 16.04
N ASN A 61 -17.11 -9.09 15.01
CA ASN A 61 -18.54 -9.39 15.09
C ASN A 61 -19.03 -10.39 14.02
N SER A 62 -18.20 -11.38 13.66
CA SER A 62 -18.56 -12.38 12.66
C SER A 62 -18.22 -13.80 13.09
N THR A 63 -19.13 -14.73 12.82
CA THR A 63 -18.88 -16.17 12.94
C THR A 63 -18.29 -16.76 11.67
N GLU A 64 -18.19 -15.98 10.60
CA GLU A 64 -17.73 -16.43 9.28
C GLU A 64 -16.37 -15.86 8.91
N PHE A 65 -16.08 -14.63 9.31
CA PHE A 65 -14.84 -13.94 8.99
C PHE A 65 -14.00 -13.73 10.25
N GLU A 66 -12.71 -14.02 10.16
CA GLU A 66 -11.73 -13.84 11.24
C GLU A 66 -10.90 -12.58 11.00
N SER A 67 -10.34 -12.43 9.79
CA SER A 67 -9.57 -11.24 9.44
C SER A 67 -9.60 -10.95 7.94
N VAL A 68 -9.29 -9.71 7.62
CA VAL A 68 -9.10 -9.20 6.25
C VAL A 68 -7.79 -8.45 6.22
N GLU A 69 -6.96 -8.66 5.21
CA GLU A 69 -5.69 -7.98 5.03
C GLU A 69 -5.59 -7.47 3.60
N PHE A 70 -5.10 -6.24 3.46
CA PHE A 70 -4.79 -5.61 2.18
C PHE A 70 -3.33 -5.15 2.20
N ASP A 71 -2.67 -5.25 1.05
CA ASP A 71 -1.32 -4.70 0.86
C ASP A 71 -1.29 -3.57 -0.19
N GLU A 72 -0.19 -2.82 -0.22
CA GLU A 72 -0.02 -1.69 -1.14
C GLU A 72 0.14 -2.12 -2.60
N ASN A 73 0.38 -3.41 -2.85
CA ASN A 73 0.52 -3.98 -4.19
C ASN A 73 -0.83 -4.40 -4.79
N GLY A 74 -1.94 -4.17 -4.08
CA GLY A 74 -3.27 -4.54 -4.56
C GLY A 74 -3.63 -6.00 -4.32
N ASN A 75 -3.02 -6.68 -3.34
CA ASN A 75 -3.42 -8.02 -2.92
C ASN A 75 -4.31 -7.97 -1.68
N TYR A 76 -5.24 -8.92 -1.58
CA TYR A 76 -6.04 -9.11 -0.38
C TYR A 76 -5.98 -10.55 0.13
N ILE A 77 -6.18 -10.71 1.43
CA ILE A 77 -6.36 -11.99 2.11
C ILE A 77 -7.58 -11.88 3.03
N ILE A 78 -8.47 -12.84 2.96
CA ILE A 78 -9.61 -13.00 3.86
C ILE A 78 -9.49 -14.36 4.52
N ILE A 79 -9.37 -14.35 5.85
CA ILE A 79 -9.38 -15.56 6.66
C ILE A 79 -10.81 -15.75 7.17
N LYS A 80 -11.41 -16.89 6.83
CA LYS A 80 -12.74 -17.30 7.30
C LYS A 80 -12.62 -18.32 8.42
N ASN A 81 -13.51 -18.20 9.40
CA ASN A 81 -13.60 -19.12 10.53
C ASN A 81 -13.91 -20.56 10.04
N GLY A 82 -13.19 -21.55 10.59
CA GLY A 82 -13.29 -22.96 10.20
C GLY A 82 -14.65 -23.66 10.45
N ASN A 83 -15.62 -22.96 11.06
CA ASN A 83 -17.00 -23.39 11.26
C ASN A 83 -18.01 -22.72 10.29
N SER A 84 -17.54 -21.97 9.28
CA SER A 84 -18.43 -21.35 8.29
C SER A 84 -19.32 -22.42 7.62
N LYS A 85 -20.55 -22.07 7.22
CA LYS A 85 -21.53 -23.01 6.62
C LYS A 85 -21.02 -23.74 5.36
N PHE A 86 -19.85 -23.37 4.85
CA PHE A 86 -19.20 -23.93 3.67
C PHE A 86 -17.91 -24.74 3.97
N SER A 87 -17.47 -24.88 5.24
CA SER A 87 -16.25 -25.62 5.58
C SER A 87 -16.50 -27.09 5.91
N LYS A 88 -15.63 -27.96 5.39
CA LYS A 88 -15.37 -29.27 6.02
C LYS A 88 -14.59 -29.01 7.32
N LYS A 89 -14.99 -29.67 8.42
CA LYS A 89 -14.49 -29.46 9.80
C LYS A 89 -12.98 -29.13 9.88
N ASN A 90 -12.67 -28.04 10.58
CA ASN A 90 -11.33 -27.63 11.05
C ASN A 90 -10.31 -27.10 10.02
N ALA A 91 -10.74 -26.62 8.85
CA ALA A 91 -9.87 -25.87 7.94
C ALA A 91 -10.15 -24.36 8.02
N GLU A 92 -9.14 -23.57 8.37
CA GLU A 92 -9.08 -22.14 8.08
C GLU A 92 -9.28 -21.97 6.57
N ILE A 93 -10.39 -21.36 6.12
CA ILE A 93 -10.60 -21.11 4.70
C ILE A 93 -9.95 -19.76 4.42
N ILE A 94 -8.79 -19.81 3.77
CA ILE A 94 -8.07 -18.64 3.30
C ILE A 94 -8.54 -18.35 1.88
N VAL A 95 -9.14 -17.18 1.69
CA VAL A 95 -9.45 -16.62 0.37
C VAL A 95 -8.45 -15.50 0.11
N PHE A 96 -7.91 -15.44 -1.09
CA PHE A 96 -6.97 -14.39 -1.48
C PHE A 96 -7.18 -14.03 -2.94
N GLY A 97 -6.63 -12.89 -3.35
CA GLY A 97 -6.66 -12.44 -4.74
C GLY A 97 -6.11 -11.04 -4.86
N THR A 98 -6.34 -10.41 -6.00
CA THR A 98 -6.09 -8.98 -6.20
C THR A 98 -7.34 -8.16 -5.94
N TYR A 99 -7.16 -6.91 -5.53
CA TYR A 99 -8.21 -5.93 -5.39
C TYR A 99 -7.94 -4.66 -6.21
N GLU A 100 -9.03 -4.02 -6.61
CA GLU A 100 -9.00 -2.72 -7.28
C GLU A 100 -9.92 -1.74 -6.54
N VAL A 101 -9.49 -0.49 -6.43
CA VAL A 101 -10.31 0.58 -5.84
C VAL A 101 -11.23 1.12 -6.94
N LEU A 102 -12.53 0.80 -6.88
CA LEU A 102 -13.53 1.27 -7.85
C LEU A 102 -14.01 2.69 -7.53
N ASP A 103 -14.08 3.02 -6.24
CA ASP A 103 -14.42 4.33 -5.71
C ASP A 103 -13.71 4.51 -4.37
N THR A 104 -13.77 5.70 -3.78
CA THR A 104 -13.08 6.12 -2.55
C THR A 104 -13.26 5.15 -1.38
N ASP A 105 -14.40 4.46 -1.32
CA ASP A 105 -14.81 3.51 -0.28
C ASP A 105 -15.15 2.11 -0.84
N ILE A 106 -15.04 1.85 -2.16
CA ILE A 106 -15.44 0.58 -2.77
C ILE A 106 -14.24 -0.15 -3.37
N LEU A 107 -14.00 -1.37 -2.88
CA LEU A 107 -12.99 -2.30 -3.39
C LEU A 107 -13.67 -3.42 -4.18
N LEU A 108 -13.19 -3.72 -5.38
CA LEU A 108 -13.49 -4.94 -6.11
C LEU A 108 -12.47 -6.01 -5.73
N LEU A 109 -12.93 -7.19 -5.33
CA LEU A 109 -12.11 -8.33 -4.90
C LEU A 109 -12.24 -9.45 -5.93
N SER A 110 -11.18 -9.73 -6.67
CA SER A 110 -11.18 -10.72 -7.75
C SER A 110 -11.69 -12.10 -7.30
N ASN A 111 -12.63 -12.68 -8.05
CA ASN A 111 -13.26 -13.98 -7.77
C ASN A 111 -13.92 -14.09 -6.37
N PHE A 112 -14.25 -12.97 -5.74
CA PHE A 112 -14.89 -12.95 -4.42
C PHE A 112 -16.09 -12.01 -4.35
N GLY A 113 -15.99 -10.81 -4.93
CA GLY A 113 -17.06 -9.84 -4.94
C GLY A 113 -16.56 -8.41 -4.72
N SER A 114 -17.21 -7.65 -3.85
CA SER A 114 -16.80 -6.28 -3.52
C SER A 114 -16.93 -6.00 -2.03
N MET A 115 -16.11 -5.08 -1.55
CA MET A 115 -16.11 -4.61 -0.17
C MET A 115 -16.31 -3.10 -0.14
N LYS A 116 -17.17 -2.63 0.77
CA LYS A 116 -17.26 -1.21 1.13
C LYS A 116 -16.52 -0.97 2.44
N VAL A 117 -15.79 0.13 2.50
CA VAL A 117 -15.00 0.54 3.67
C VAL A 117 -15.61 1.84 4.21
N ASP A 118 -16.17 1.79 5.40
CA ASP A 118 -16.55 2.98 6.15
C ASP A 118 -15.48 3.26 7.20
N ASP A 119 -14.64 4.26 6.93
CA ASP A 119 -13.58 4.77 7.80
C ASP A 119 -13.87 6.19 8.31
N SER A 120 -15.14 6.62 8.24
CA SER A 120 -15.57 7.96 8.68
C SER A 120 -15.34 8.21 10.17
N ASP A 121 -15.37 7.16 10.98
CA ASP A 121 -14.90 7.14 12.38
C ASP A 121 -13.67 6.21 12.49
N PRO A 122 -12.46 6.75 12.70
CA PRO A 122 -11.24 5.97 12.85
C PRO A 122 -11.27 4.94 13.99
N ASN A 123 -12.14 5.12 14.99
CA ASN A 123 -12.30 4.18 16.10
C ASN A 123 -13.33 3.08 15.81
N ASN A 124 -14.17 3.25 14.79
CA ASN A 124 -15.29 2.36 14.47
C ASN A 124 -15.34 2.04 12.98
N ILE A 125 -14.22 1.56 12.43
CA ILE A 125 -14.13 1.18 11.03
C ILE A 125 -15.04 -0.04 10.76
N THR A 126 -15.80 0.01 9.67
CA THR A 126 -16.65 -1.10 9.25
C THR A 126 -16.45 -1.50 7.79
N PHE A 127 -16.44 -2.80 7.53
CA PHE A 127 -16.40 -3.37 6.18
C PHE A 127 -17.73 -4.02 5.83
N SER A 128 -18.30 -3.68 4.67
CA SER A 128 -19.47 -4.38 4.15
C SER A 128 -19.10 -5.27 2.98
N ILE A 129 -19.51 -6.54 2.98
CA ILE A 129 -19.17 -7.52 1.93
C ILE A 129 -20.38 -7.84 1.06
N LYS A 130 -20.20 -7.76 -0.25
CA LYS A 130 -21.11 -8.27 -1.29
C LYS A 130 -20.38 -9.33 -2.11
N TYR A 131 -20.86 -10.57 -2.07
CA TYR A 131 -20.29 -11.65 -2.86
C TYR A 131 -20.47 -11.43 -4.37
N GLU A 132 -19.59 -12.02 -5.17
CA GLU A 132 -19.74 -12.07 -6.62
C GLU A 132 -21.09 -12.68 -7.01
N GLY A 133 -21.78 -12.05 -7.96
CA GLY A 133 -23.14 -12.43 -8.37
C GLY A 133 -24.26 -12.05 -7.41
N SER A 134 -23.96 -11.43 -6.25
CA SER A 134 -24.96 -10.83 -5.36
C SER A 134 -25.21 -9.37 -5.71
N ASP A 135 -26.46 -8.92 -5.59
CA ASP A 135 -26.84 -7.51 -5.73
C ASP A 135 -26.73 -6.73 -4.42
N THR A 136 -26.62 -7.41 -3.27
CA THR A 136 -26.69 -6.80 -1.94
C THR A 136 -25.46 -7.08 -1.09
N TYR A 137 -25.10 -6.11 -0.24
CA TYR A 137 -24.13 -6.29 0.83
C TYR A 137 -24.77 -7.08 1.99
N THR A 138 -24.19 -8.23 2.31
CA THR A 138 -24.78 -9.21 3.22
C THR A 138 -24.16 -9.18 4.60
N TYR A 139 -22.90 -8.76 4.71
CA TYR A 139 -22.17 -8.68 5.98
C TYR A 139 -21.80 -7.24 6.28
N GLN A 140 -21.87 -6.88 7.56
CA GLN A 140 -21.33 -5.64 8.11
C GLN A 140 -20.37 -6.01 9.24
N LEU A 141 -19.08 -5.91 8.96
CA LEU A 141 -17.99 -6.33 9.82
C LEU A 141 -17.44 -5.12 10.57
N LYS A 142 -17.50 -5.14 11.89
CA LYS A 142 -16.72 -4.26 12.75
C LYS A 142 -15.30 -4.79 12.80
N VAL A 143 -14.33 -3.94 12.51
CA VAL A 143 -12.93 -4.34 12.45
C VAL A 143 -12.05 -3.49 13.35
N THR A 144 -10.96 -4.08 13.81
CA THR A 144 -9.88 -3.37 14.50
C THR A 144 -8.57 -3.66 13.78
N LYS A 145 -7.67 -2.67 13.76
CA LYS A 145 -6.33 -2.87 13.20
C LYS A 145 -5.60 -3.97 14.00
N ALA A 146 -4.99 -4.92 13.31
CA ALA A 146 -4.15 -5.92 13.94
C ALA A 146 -2.89 -5.29 14.54
N ALA A 147 -2.30 -5.96 15.53
CA ALA A 147 -0.97 -5.60 16.02
C ALA A 147 0.06 -5.78 14.89
N GLU A 148 1.02 -4.87 14.84
CA GLU A 148 2.14 -4.90 13.90
C GLU A 148 3.44 -5.07 14.68
N PHE A 149 4.44 -5.69 14.07
CA PHE A 149 5.81 -5.66 14.58
C PHE A 149 6.28 -4.22 14.75
N THR A 150 7.05 -4.00 15.82
CA THR A 150 7.72 -2.72 16.05
C THR A 150 8.56 -2.36 14.83
N SER A 151 8.44 -1.13 14.36
CA SER A 151 9.28 -0.60 13.27
C SER A 151 10.74 -0.58 13.74
N THR A 152 11.57 -1.27 12.95
CA THR A 152 13.02 -1.29 13.03
C THR A 152 13.55 -1.22 11.61
N PRO A 153 14.80 -0.77 11.39
CA PRO A 153 15.36 -0.72 10.04
C PRO A 153 15.25 -2.04 9.28
N LYS A 154 15.41 -3.19 9.94
CA LYS A 154 15.28 -4.50 9.29
C LYS A 154 13.82 -4.91 9.07
N THR A 155 12.94 -4.69 10.05
CA THR A 155 11.50 -4.98 9.89
C THR A 155 10.91 -4.17 8.76
N ASP A 156 11.22 -2.87 8.69
CA ASP A 156 10.76 -1.97 7.65
C ASP A 156 11.33 -2.39 6.29
N LEU A 157 12.65 -2.64 6.18
CA LEU A 157 13.24 -3.14 4.94
C LEU A 157 12.60 -4.45 4.47
N LEU A 158 12.34 -5.40 5.38
CA LEU A 158 11.74 -6.68 5.03
C LEU A 158 10.29 -6.52 4.53
N CYS A 159 9.50 -5.64 5.17
CA CYS A 159 8.06 -5.56 4.95
C CYS A 159 7.64 -4.52 3.89
N ASP A 160 8.43 -3.48 3.69
CA ASP A 160 8.10 -2.39 2.76
C ASP A 160 8.49 -2.76 1.31
N ASN A 161 9.00 -3.99 1.07
CA ASN A 161 9.44 -4.48 -0.23
C ASN A 161 8.70 -5.74 -0.67
N THR A 162 8.47 -5.83 -1.98
CA THR A 162 8.12 -7.07 -2.68
C THR A 162 9.40 -7.74 -3.15
N TRP A 163 9.62 -9.00 -2.81
CA TRP A 163 10.86 -9.73 -3.07
C TRP A 163 10.70 -10.69 -4.24
N LYS A 164 11.36 -10.43 -5.37
CA LYS A 164 11.41 -11.34 -6.52
C LYS A 164 12.54 -12.35 -6.34
N ARG A 165 12.21 -13.63 -6.30
CA ARG A 165 13.19 -14.71 -6.17
C ARG A 165 14.16 -14.72 -7.37
N ILE A 166 15.45 -14.80 -7.06
CA ILE A 166 16.52 -15.01 -8.03
C ILE A 166 16.65 -16.51 -8.28
N LYS A 167 16.55 -16.94 -9.54
CA LYS A 167 16.85 -18.31 -9.96
C LYS A 167 18.18 -18.33 -10.72
N LYS A 168 18.98 -19.38 -10.53
CA LYS A 168 20.21 -19.59 -11.32
C LYS A 168 19.91 -19.82 -12.80
N GLU A 169 18.74 -20.38 -13.11
CA GLU A 169 18.24 -20.56 -14.46
C GLU A 169 16.89 -19.84 -14.59
N GLU A 170 16.83 -18.81 -15.43
CA GLU A 170 15.59 -18.11 -15.73
C GLU A 170 14.72 -19.00 -16.63
N ILE A 171 13.62 -19.50 -16.06
CA ILE A 171 12.51 -20.01 -16.87
C ILE A 171 11.76 -18.77 -17.35
N LYS A 172 11.73 -18.56 -18.67
CA LYS A 172 10.98 -17.46 -19.27
C LYS A 172 9.55 -17.44 -18.75
N ASP A 173 9.04 -16.23 -18.56
CA ASP A 173 7.67 -15.97 -18.12
C ASP A 173 7.32 -16.54 -16.74
N THR A 174 8.32 -16.78 -15.89
CA THR A 174 8.11 -17.20 -14.51
C THR A 174 8.42 -16.06 -13.54
N VAL A 175 7.46 -15.70 -12.70
CA VAL A 175 7.61 -14.71 -11.63
C VAL A 175 7.33 -15.39 -10.29
N SER A 176 8.25 -15.23 -9.34
CA SER A 176 8.10 -15.75 -7.98
C SER A 176 8.35 -14.58 -7.02
N LEU A 177 7.28 -14.04 -6.45
CA LEU A 177 7.31 -12.94 -5.49
C LEU A 177 7.08 -13.46 -4.08
N VAL A 178 7.64 -12.76 -3.11
CA VAL A 178 7.41 -12.95 -1.68
C VAL A 178 7.18 -11.58 -1.03
N ASN A 179 6.16 -11.49 -0.19
CA ASN A 179 5.84 -10.31 0.59
C ASN A 179 5.75 -10.68 2.07
N PHE A 180 6.21 -9.78 2.92
CA PHE A 180 6.10 -9.89 4.37
C PHE A 180 5.31 -8.68 4.87
N SER A 181 4.24 -8.89 5.61
CA SER A 181 3.51 -7.78 6.24
C SER A 181 3.99 -7.59 7.67
N LYS A 182 3.93 -6.35 8.17
CA LYS A 182 4.21 -6.05 9.58
C LYS A 182 3.21 -6.73 10.53
N ALA A 183 2.07 -7.19 10.03
CA ALA A 183 1.09 -7.96 10.80
C ALA A 183 1.42 -9.46 10.90
N GLY A 184 2.60 -9.89 10.44
CA GLY A 184 3.08 -11.27 10.57
C GLY A 184 2.55 -12.22 9.50
N THR A 185 2.10 -11.70 8.36
CA THR A 185 1.69 -12.52 7.22
C THR A 185 2.81 -12.57 6.17
N CYS A 186 3.10 -13.77 5.67
CA CYS A 186 4.01 -14.00 4.57
C CYS A 186 3.21 -14.55 3.38
N PHE A 187 3.48 -14.01 2.22
CA PHE A 187 2.74 -14.31 1.01
C PHE A 187 3.72 -14.64 -0.10
N THR A 188 3.44 -15.67 -0.89
CA THR A 188 4.18 -15.94 -2.11
C THR A 188 3.25 -16.05 -3.29
N ASN A 189 3.62 -15.37 -4.38
CA ASN A 189 2.95 -15.47 -5.66
C ASN A 189 3.91 -16.09 -6.65
N PHE A 190 3.49 -17.19 -7.25
CA PHE A 190 4.18 -17.83 -8.35
C PHE A 190 3.30 -17.79 -9.58
N SER A 191 3.79 -17.20 -10.67
CA SER A 191 3.09 -17.17 -11.94
C SER A 191 3.99 -17.69 -13.04
N ILE A 192 3.43 -18.53 -13.91
CA ILE A 192 3.98 -18.94 -15.21
C ILE A 192 2.89 -18.71 -16.28
N THR A 193 3.26 -18.53 -17.55
CA THR A 193 2.37 -18.22 -18.71
C THR A 193 1.04 -18.97 -18.76
N SER A 194 0.91 -20.14 -18.14
CA SER A 194 -0.31 -20.94 -18.10
C SER A 194 -0.96 -21.10 -16.72
N GLN A 195 -0.30 -20.72 -15.62
CA GLN A 195 -0.75 -21.02 -14.25
C GLN A 195 -0.21 -19.99 -13.24
N SER A 196 -1.07 -19.52 -12.34
CA SER A 196 -0.66 -18.80 -11.14
C SER A 196 -1.03 -19.61 -9.89
N SER A 197 -0.09 -19.76 -8.97
CA SER A 197 -0.32 -20.31 -7.65
C SER A 197 0.12 -19.29 -6.61
N MET A 198 -0.64 -19.20 -5.54
CA MET A 198 -0.40 -18.26 -4.47
C MET A 198 -0.54 -19.00 -3.15
N GLU A 199 0.35 -18.70 -2.22
CA GLU A 199 0.44 -19.40 -0.95
C GLU A 199 0.70 -18.43 0.20
N PHE A 200 0.18 -18.81 1.35
CA PHE A 200 0.16 -18.02 2.57
C PHE A 200 0.94 -18.73 3.67
N GLY A 201 1.61 -17.95 4.50
CA GLY A 201 2.17 -18.37 5.76
C GLY A 201 2.09 -17.26 6.80
N LYS A 202 2.47 -17.59 8.02
CA LYS A 202 2.71 -16.62 9.09
C LYS A 202 4.21 -16.52 9.31
N TRP A 203 4.73 -15.32 9.55
CA TRP A 203 6.14 -15.12 9.85
C TRP A 203 6.32 -14.32 11.14
N GLN A 204 7.46 -14.52 11.77
CA GLN A 204 7.93 -13.70 12.88
C GLN A 204 9.45 -13.70 12.93
N TRP A 205 10.02 -12.67 13.54
CA TRP A 205 11.39 -12.72 14.02
C TRP A 205 11.51 -13.80 15.10
N LYS A 206 12.57 -14.60 15.06
CA LYS A 206 12.86 -15.59 16.11
C LYS A 206 13.08 -14.92 17.46
N ASP A 207 13.77 -13.79 17.45
CA ASP A 207 14.12 -13.00 18.63
C ASP A 207 14.44 -11.56 18.22
N ALA A 208 14.71 -10.72 19.22
CA ALA A 208 14.98 -9.29 19.04
C ALA A 208 16.29 -8.96 18.30
N SER A 209 17.13 -9.96 17.96
CA SER A 209 18.33 -9.71 17.14
C SER A 209 18.00 -9.50 15.65
N GLU A 210 16.81 -9.91 15.23
CA GLU A 210 16.34 -9.82 13.84
C GLU A 210 17.35 -10.45 12.85
N THR A 211 17.94 -11.57 13.24
CA THR A 211 18.88 -12.35 12.41
C THR A 211 18.24 -13.59 11.80
N LYS A 212 17.09 -14.01 12.34
CA LYS A 212 16.39 -15.22 11.94
C LYS A 212 14.89 -14.98 11.87
N ILE A 213 14.26 -15.50 10.84
CA ILE A 213 12.80 -15.54 10.71
C ILE A 213 12.31 -16.97 10.86
N ILE A 214 11.14 -17.12 11.45
CA ILE A 214 10.39 -18.37 11.49
C ILE A 214 9.16 -18.17 10.62
N ILE A 215 8.95 -19.05 9.64
CA ILE A 215 7.75 -19.08 8.81
C ILE A 215 6.98 -20.34 9.13
N THR A 216 5.67 -20.21 9.30
CA THR A 216 4.75 -21.31 9.58
C THR A 216 3.60 -21.32 8.57
N GLN A 217 2.87 -22.43 8.51
CA GLN A 217 1.66 -22.64 7.67
C GLN A 217 1.90 -22.59 6.16
N MET A 218 3.16 -22.46 5.74
CA MET A 218 3.58 -22.47 4.35
C MET A 218 4.05 -23.90 4.00
N LYS A 219 3.42 -24.54 3.01
CA LYS A 219 3.59 -25.96 2.69
C LYS A 219 4.31 -26.23 1.38
N TYR A 220 4.11 -25.44 0.33
CA TYR A 220 4.63 -25.75 -1.01
C TYR A 220 5.34 -24.61 -1.75
N PRO A 221 5.97 -23.62 -1.07
CA PRO A 221 6.64 -22.57 -1.80
C PRO A 221 7.89 -23.19 -2.42
N LEU A 222 8.20 -22.82 -3.67
CA LEU A 222 9.33 -23.41 -4.39
C LEU A 222 10.70 -23.07 -3.78
N TRP A 223 10.73 -22.17 -2.78
CA TRP A 223 11.94 -21.65 -2.15
C TRP A 223 12.13 -22.10 -0.71
N VAL A 224 11.18 -22.86 -0.15
CA VAL A 224 11.36 -23.56 1.14
C VAL A 224 11.58 -25.04 0.83
N LEU A 225 12.53 -25.69 1.49
CA LEU A 225 12.80 -27.11 1.36
C LEU A 225 12.05 -27.93 2.40
N ASP A 226 12.02 -27.46 3.64
CA ASP A 226 11.25 -28.04 4.73
C ASP A 226 9.74 -27.86 4.47
N LYS A 227 9.03 -28.98 4.41
CA LYS A 227 7.59 -29.04 4.11
C LYS A 227 6.77 -29.40 5.35
N ASP A 228 7.40 -29.43 6.52
CA ASP A 228 6.75 -29.84 7.78
C ASP A 228 5.93 -28.70 8.41
N GLY A 229 5.89 -27.53 7.77
CA GLY A 229 4.97 -26.44 8.08
C GLY A 229 5.48 -25.41 9.08
N GLU A 230 6.73 -25.56 9.55
CA GLU A 230 7.52 -24.56 10.25
C GLU A 230 8.95 -24.61 9.71
N VAL A 231 9.51 -23.46 9.34
CA VAL A 231 10.87 -23.35 8.82
C VAL A 231 11.57 -22.14 9.41
N GLU A 232 12.83 -22.32 9.80
CA GLU A 232 13.72 -21.25 10.25
C GLU A 232 14.65 -20.84 9.11
N PHE A 233 14.72 -19.54 8.82
CA PHE A 233 15.70 -18.96 7.92
C PHE A 233 16.63 -18.01 8.67
N GLU A 234 17.93 -18.14 8.45
CA GLU A 234 18.91 -17.12 8.83
C GLU A 234 19.02 -16.06 7.74
N ILE A 235 18.87 -14.78 8.10
CA ILE A 235 19.08 -13.67 7.18
C ILE A 235 20.58 -13.41 7.05
N SER A 236 21.15 -13.79 5.91
CA SER A 236 22.55 -13.53 5.59
C SER A 236 22.78 -12.14 5.01
N SER A 237 21.77 -11.55 4.37
CA SER A 237 21.82 -10.19 3.82
C SER A 237 20.43 -9.58 3.70
N LEU A 238 20.28 -8.31 4.11
CA LEU A 238 19.04 -7.54 3.93
C LEU A 238 19.39 -6.08 3.63
N SER A 239 18.91 -5.57 2.51
CA SER A 239 19.15 -4.21 2.04
C SER A 239 17.96 -3.72 1.23
N SER A 240 17.96 -2.45 0.80
CA SER A 240 16.91 -1.88 -0.06
C SER A 240 16.83 -2.48 -1.48
N THR A 241 17.69 -3.44 -1.81
CA THR A 241 17.70 -4.08 -3.15
C THR A 241 17.73 -5.58 -3.10
N LYS A 242 18.08 -6.19 -1.96
CA LYS A 242 18.39 -7.61 -1.86
C LYS A 242 18.02 -8.19 -0.50
N LEU A 243 17.43 -9.39 -0.53
CA LEU A 243 17.21 -10.27 0.61
C LEU A 243 17.90 -11.61 0.32
N GLU A 244 18.73 -12.06 1.25
CA GLU A 244 19.32 -13.40 1.22
C GLU A 244 19.02 -14.11 2.54
N MET A 245 18.59 -15.36 2.41
CA MET A 245 18.19 -16.22 3.50
C MET A 245 18.85 -17.59 3.35
N LYS A 246 19.11 -18.23 4.49
CA LYS A 246 19.69 -19.57 4.57
C LYS A 246 18.74 -20.50 5.30
N GLU A 247 18.46 -21.62 4.66
CA GLU A 247 17.73 -22.74 5.25
C GLU A 247 18.70 -23.87 5.58
N VAL A 248 18.55 -24.49 6.74
CA VAL A 248 19.27 -25.73 7.07
C VAL A 248 18.31 -26.89 6.95
N PHE A 249 18.50 -27.74 5.94
CA PHE A 249 17.64 -28.88 5.65
C PHE A 249 18.50 -30.14 5.44
N ASP A 250 18.17 -31.24 6.11
CA ASP A 250 18.95 -32.50 6.10
C ASP A 250 20.46 -32.30 6.36
N GLY A 251 20.80 -31.42 7.30
CA GLY A 251 22.18 -31.10 7.68
C GLY A 251 22.98 -30.34 6.62
N LYS A 252 22.32 -29.83 5.57
CA LYS A 252 22.92 -28.99 4.52
C LYS A 252 22.33 -27.59 4.56
N THR A 253 23.17 -26.60 4.25
CA THR A 253 22.75 -25.20 4.13
C THR A 253 22.40 -24.88 2.67
N TYR A 254 21.26 -24.25 2.47
CA TYR A 254 20.77 -23.81 1.17
C TYR A 254 20.53 -22.30 1.19
N ASP A 255 21.12 -21.60 0.23
CA ASP A 255 20.91 -20.16 0.06
C ASP A 255 19.70 -19.90 -0.84
N VAL A 256 18.88 -18.95 -0.42
CA VAL A 256 17.76 -18.41 -1.18
C VAL A 256 17.93 -16.90 -1.27
N ALA A 257 17.89 -16.36 -2.49
CA ALA A 257 18.12 -14.95 -2.73
C ALA A 257 16.96 -14.31 -3.50
N PHE A 258 16.72 -13.05 -3.21
CA PHE A 258 15.66 -12.24 -3.80
C PHE A 258 16.19 -10.84 -4.10
N ASP A 259 15.75 -10.28 -5.22
CA ASP A 259 15.88 -8.86 -5.52
C ASP A 259 14.57 -8.14 -5.21
N VAL A 260 14.61 -6.83 -4.97
CA VAL A 260 13.38 -6.04 -4.88
C VAL A 260 12.69 -6.01 -6.25
N PHE A 261 11.40 -6.36 -6.26
CA PHE A 261 10.52 -6.23 -7.40
C PHE A 261 10.13 -4.76 -7.57
N LYS A 262 10.32 -4.23 -8.78
CA LYS A 262 9.99 -2.84 -9.15
C LYS A 262 8.82 -2.80 -10.11
#